data_AF-A0A1A9HNF7-F1
#
_entry.id   AF-A0A1A9HNF7-F1
#
_cell.length_a   1.000
_cell.length_b   1.000
_cell.length_c   1.000
_cell.angle_alpha   90.00
_cell.angle_beta   90.00
_cell.angle_gamma   90.00
#
_symmetry.space_group_name_H-M   'P 1'
#
loop_
_entity.id
_entity.type
_entity.pdbx_description
1 polymer ?
#
loop_
_entity_poly.entity_id
_entity_poly.type
_entity_poly.pdbx_seq_one_letter_code
_entity_poly.pdbx_strand_id
1 'polypeptide(L)' 'MAQFIINKNVQANGDYEVHNLSAGCNYMPLPQNQIDLGEHSSCSGAVAAAKKQWPNDRINGCYYCCRACHTT' A
#
# COMPACT_ATOMS: atom_id res chain seq x y z
N MET A 1 -3.35 4.87 -15.08
CA MET A 1 -3.53 4.99 -13.62
C MET A 1 -3.68 3.56 -13.09
N ALA A 2 -3.32 3.31 -11.84
CA ALA A 2 -3.42 1.99 -11.24
C ALA A 2 -4.21 2.09 -9.93
N GLN A 3 -5.00 1.06 -9.64
CA GLN A 3 -5.71 0.93 -8.37
C GLN A 3 -4.73 0.47 -7.30
N PHE A 4 -4.77 1.13 -6.16
CA PHE A 4 -3.95 0.79 -5.01
C PHE A 4 -4.83 0.46 -3.80
N ILE A 5 -4.33 -0.47 -3.00
CA ILE A 5 -4.94 -0.84 -1.72
C ILE A 5 -3.88 -0.76 -0.64
N ILE A 6 -4.30 -0.55 0.60
CA ILE A 6 -3.45 -0.70 1.79
C ILE A 6 -3.90 -1.95 2.57
N ASN A 7 -2.93 -2.70 3.06
CA ASN A 7 -3.17 -3.83 3.96
C ASN A 7 -3.53 -3.30 5.34
N LYS A 8 -4.69 -3.69 5.90
CA LYS A 8 -5.12 -3.39 7.27
C LYS A 8 -4.24 -4.04 8.33
N ASN A 9 -3.54 -5.11 7.98
CA ASN A 9 -2.64 -5.78 8.90
C ASN A 9 -1.27 -5.14 8.84
N VAL A 10 -0.79 -4.73 10.01
CA VAL A 10 0.58 -4.28 10.18
C VAL A 10 1.55 -5.45 9.91
N GLN A 11 2.62 -5.18 9.19
CA GLN A 11 3.72 -6.13 9.01
C GLN A 11 4.53 -6.25 10.30
N ALA A 12 5.38 -7.29 10.37
CA ALA A 12 6.22 -7.53 11.53
C ALA A 12 7.17 -6.36 11.86
N ASN A 13 7.49 -5.52 10.88
CA ASN A 13 8.33 -4.33 11.03
C ASN A 13 7.53 -3.07 11.47
N GLY A 14 6.22 -3.17 11.67
CA GLY A 14 5.34 -2.06 12.04
C GLY A 14 4.73 -1.29 10.86
N ASP A 15 4.98 -1.69 9.61
CA ASP A 15 4.46 -1.00 8.43
C ASP A 15 3.09 -1.51 8.00
N TYR A 16 2.21 -0.59 7.60
CA TYR A 16 1.08 -0.88 6.73
C TYR A 16 1.54 -0.77 5.28
N GLU A 17 1.43 -1.87 4.53
CA GLU A 17 1.93 -1.94 3.15
C GLU A 17 0.87 -1.53 2.13
N VAL A 18 1.27 -0.69 1.18
CA VAL A 18 0.50 -0.33 -0.02
C VAL A 18 0.82 -1.27 -1.16
N HIS A 19 -0.21 -1.84 -1.78
CA HIS A 19 -0.11 -2.76 -2.91
C HIS A 19 -0.76 -2.18 -4.17
N ASN A 20 -0.21 -2.54 -5.33
CA ASN A 20 -0.78 -2.24 -6.63
C ASN A 20 -1.72 -3.38 -7.03
N LEU A 21 -3.02 -3.09 -7.04
CA LEU A 21 -4.05 -4.07 -7.39
C LEU A 21 -4.06 -4.34 -8.90
N SER A 22 -3.85 -3.32 -9.73
CA SER A 22 -3.88 -3.44 -11.20
C SER A 22 -2.72 -4.27 -11.76
N ALA A 23 -1.52 -4.13 -11.19
CA ALA A 23 -0.36 -4.95 -11.56
C ALA A 23 -0.39 -6.35 -10.93
N GLY A 24 -1.15 -6.51 -9.85
CA GLY A 24 -1.14 -7.70 -9.01
C GLY A 24 0.10 -7.79 -8.12
N CYS A 25 -0.01 -8.60 -7.07
CA CYS A 25 1.08 -8.91 -6.16
C CYS A 25 0.93 -10.35 -5.68
N ASN A 26 2.02 -11.11 -5.65
CA ASN A 26 2.03 -12.48 -5.12
C ASN A 26 1.71 -12.53 -3.62
N TYR A 27 1.93 -11.42 -2.92
CA TYR A 27 1.69 -11.25 -1.49
C TYR A 27 0.51 -10.32 -1.22
N MET A 28 -0.53 -10.41 -2.06
CA MET A 28 -1.72 -9.60 -1.86
C MET A 28 -2.37 -9.95 -0.51
N PRO A 29 -2.73 -8.96 0.32
CA PRO A 29 -3.52 -9.23 1.52
C PRO A 29 -4.88 -9.83 1.17
N LEU A 30 -5.45 -10.59 2.10
CA LEU A 30 -6.81 -11.13 1.96
C LEU A 30 -7.81 -9.99 1.73
N PRO A 31 -8.88 -10.18 0.92
CA PRO A 31 -9.84 -9.13 0.60
C PRO A 31 -10.42 -8.37 1.81
N GLN A 32 -10.67 -9.07 2.92
CA GLN A 32 -11.15 -8.47 4.18
C GLN A 32 -10.16 -7.47 4.82
N ASN A 33 -8.87 -7.64 4.53
CA ASN A 33 -7.75 -6.82 5.00
C ASN A 33 -7.34 -5.76 3.96
N GLN A 34 -8.08 -5.61 2.86
CA GLN A 34 -7.82 -4.56 1.89
C GLN A 34 -8.64 -3.32 2.24
N ILE A 35 -8.00 -2.15 2.20
CA ILE A 35 -8.70 -0.86 2.11
C ILE A 35 -8.33 -0.24 0.78
N ASP A 36 -9.35 0.14 0.02
CA ASP A 36 -9.20 0.82 -1.26
C ASP A 36 -8.65 2.24 -1.05
N LEU A 37 -7.55 2.58 -1.73
CA LEU A 37 -6.97 3.92 -1.75
C LEU A 37 -7.36 4.73 -2.99
N GLY A 38 -8.06 4.12 -3.93
CA GLY A 38 -8.45 4.66 -5.22
C GLY A 38 -7.39 4.46 -6.30
N GLU A 39 -7.61 5.14 -7.42
CA GLU A 39 -6.67 5.18 -8.53
C GLU A 39 -5.60 6.26 -8.35
N HIS A 40 -4.35 5.84 -8.47
CA HIS A 40 -3.19 6.74 -8.42
C HIS A 40 -2.32 6.57 -9.66
N SER A 41 -1.55 7.60 -9.99
CA SER A 41 -0.57 7.54 -11.09
C SER A 41 0.64 6.68 -10.74
N SER A 42 0.95 6.53 -9.45
CA SER A 42 2.10 5.78 -8.94
C SER A 42 1.88 5.36 -7.48
N CYS A 43 2.71 4.42 -6.99
CA CYS A 43 2.69 4.02 -5.59
C CYS A 43 2.97 5.21 -4.64
N SER A 44 3.75 6.21 -5.07
CA SER A 44 4.08 7.38 -4.25
C SER A 44 2.84 8.22 -3.96
N GLY A 45 1.96 8.37 -4.95
CA GLY A 45 0.67 9.04 -4.79
C GLY A 45 -0.23 8.29 -3.80
N ALA A 46 -0.31 6.96 -3.95
CA ALA A 46 -1.10 6.12 -3.06
C ALA A 46 -0.58 6.14 -1.61
N VAL A 47 0.74 6.00 -1.40
CA VAL A 47 1.36 6.09 -0.08
C VAL A 47 1.15 7.47 0.55
N ALA A 48 1.27 8.55 -0.22
CA ALA A 48 1.02 9.91 0.28
C ALA A 48 -0.46 10.11 0.67
N ALA A 49 -1.40 9.59 -0.12
CA ALA A 49 -2.83 9.62 0.20
C ALA A 49 -3.13 8.83 1.48
N ALA A 50 -2.58 7.62 1.59
CA ALA A 50 -2.72 6.80 2.79
C ALA A 50 -2.15 7.50 4.03
N LYS A 51 -0.96 8.13 3.94
CA LYS A 51 -0.35 8.88 5.06
C LYS A 51 -1.18 10.10 5.48
N LYS A 52 -1.91 10.73 4.55
CA LYS A 52 -2.86 11.80 4.89
C LYS A 52 -4.07 11.28 5.67
N GLN A 53 -4.53 10.08 5.34
CA GLN A 53 -5.67 9.45 6.00
C GLN A 53 -5.31 8.86 7.37
N TRP A 54 -4.10 8.29 7.50
CA TRP A 54 -3.57 7.71 8.73
C TRP A 54 -2.20 8.32 9.09
N PRO A 55 -2.17 9.57 9.60
CA PRO A 55 -0.92 10.30 9.85
C PRO A 55 -0.06 9.72 10.97
N ASN A 56 -0.66 8.92 11.87
CA ASN A 56 0.05 8.28 12.98
C ASN A 56 0.56 6.87 12.63
N ASP A 57 0.15 6.31 11.50
CA ASP A 57 0.55 4.96 11.09
C ASP A 57 1.80 5.00 10.20
N ARG A 58 2.65 3.99 10.34
CA ARG A 58 3.83 3.85 9.49
C ARG A 58 3.40 3.19 8.19
N ILE A 59 3.43 3.93 7.09
CA ILE A 59 2.95 3.45 5.79
C ILE A 59 4.12 3.39 4.80
N ASN A 60 4.23 2.24 4.14
CA ASN A 60 5.31 1.92 3.22
C ASN A 60 4.75 1.21 1.97
N GLY A 61 5.53 1.16 0.89
CA GLY A 61 5.17 0.35 -0.27
C GLY A 61 5.45 -1.12 -0.03
N CYS A 62 4.61 -2.02 -0.56
CA CYS A 62 4.95 -3.44 -0.61
C CYS A 62 6.22 -3.66 -1.45
N TYR A 63 7.17 -4.43 -0.92
CA TYR A 63 8.44 -4.73 -1.58
C TYR A 63 8.29 -5.29 -3.01
N TYR A 64 7.25 -6.11 -3.23
CA TYR A 64 7.10 -6.89 -4.46
C TYR A 64 6.41 -6.15 -5.60
N CYS A 65 5.35 -5.38 -5.31
CA CYS A 65 4.56 -4.67 -6.34
C CYS A 65 4.74 -3.15 -6.29
N CYS A 66 5.31 -2.61 -5.22
CA CYS A 66 5.50 -1.17 -4.99
C CYS A 66 6.95 -0.88 -4.57
N ARG A 67 7.94 -1.58 -5.17
CA ARG A 67 9.36 -1.52 -4.78
C ARG A 67 9.95 -0.11 -4.75
N ALA A 68 9.54 0.77 -5.67
CA ALA A 68 9.98 2.17 -5.70
C ALA A 68 9.53 2.97 -4.46
N CYS A 69 8.49 2.51 -3.78
CA CYS A 69 7.92 3.11 -2.58
C CYS A 69 8.23 2.31 -1.31
N HIS A 70 8.99 1.21 -1.42
CA HIS A 70 9.48 0.43 -0.29
C HIS A 70 10.83 0.96 0.14
N THR A 71 10.85 1.93 1.05
CA THR A 71 12.05 2.75 1.35
C THR A 71 12.69 2.49 2.71
N THR A 72 12.11 1.61 3.52
CA THR A 72 12.56 1.31 4.90
C THR A 72 12.31 -0.13 5.25
#